data_AF-A0A4U5JFB2-F1
#
_entry.id   AF-A0A4U5JFB2-F1
#
_cell.length_a   1.000
_cell.length_b   1.000
_cell.length_c   1.000
_cell.angle_alpha   90.00
_cell.angle_beta   90.00
_cell.angle_gamma   90.00
#
_symmetry.space_group_name_H-M   'P 1'
#
loop_
_entity.id
_entity.type
_entity.pdbx_description
1 polymer ?
#
loop_
_entity_poly.entity_id
_entity_poly.type
_entity_poly.pdbx_seq_one_letter_code
_entity_poly.pdbx_strand_id
1 'polypeptide(L)'
;MEFSLVGPVVLIGIPLFWLCVMTGYAYVDAPTHGMSPRKWAAVSFFVPLFGFFAYLFEREARTESPNSTTFVGGFEIHESKADDIGLDGPTHSERDDVGDADDDAR
;
A
#
# COMPACT_ATOMS: atom_id res chain seq x y z
N MET A 1 -15.38 -50.27 6.98
CA MET A 1 -15.56 -48.89 6.51
C MET A 1 -14.30 -48.54 5.73
N GLU A 2 -14.41 -48.45 4.41
CA GLU A 2 -13.29 -47.96 3.60
C GLU A 2 -13.29 -46.44 3.65
N PHE A 3 -12.31 -45.84 4.33
CA PHE A 3 -12.14 -44.40 4.34
C PHE A 3 -11.53 -43.98 3.00
N SER A 4 -12.34 -43.35 2.14
CA SER A 4 -11.83 -42.73 0.92
C SER A 4 -10.90 -41.57 1.31
N LEU A 5 -9.58 -41.80 1.24
CA LEU A 5 -8.55 -40.82 1.59
C LEU A 5 -8.54 -39.60 0.64
N VAL A 6 -9.26 -39.66 -0.48
CA VAL A 6 -9.31 -38.61 -1.49
C VAL A 6 -9.77 -37.27 -0.90
N GLY A 7 -10.81 -37.26 -0.07
CA GLY A 7 -11.33 -36.03 0.54
C GLY A 7 -10.31 -35.34 1.46
N PRO A 8 -9.79 -36.03 2.50
CA PRO A 8 -8.76 -35.48 3.38
C PRO A 8 -7.47 -35.08 2.66
N VAL A 9 -7.03 -35.85 1.66
CA VAL A 9 -5.82 -35.55 0.88
C VAL A 9 -5.98 -34.24 0.10
N VAL A 10 -7.14 -34.02 -0.51
CA VAL A 10 -7.39 -32.77 -1.26
C VAL A 10 -7.52 -31.58 -0.31
N LEU A 11 -8.27 -31.72 0.80
CA LEU A 11 -8.54 -30.61 1.72
C LEU A 11 -7.36 -30.22 2.61
N ILE A 12 -6.48 -31.17 2.92
CA ILE A 12 -5.38 -30.96 3.88
C ILE A 12 -4.03 -31.18 3.20
N GLY A 13 -3.90 -32.26 2.44
CA GLY A 13 -2.65 -32.63 1.79
C GLY A 13 -2.18 -31.59 0.77
N ILE A 14 -3.05 -31.15 -0.14
CA ILE A 14 -2.68 -30.16 -1.16
C ILE A 14 -2.31 -28.81 -0.52
N PRO A 15 -3.09 -28.23 0.41
CA PRO A 15 -2.69 -27.00 1.09
C PRO A 15 -1.39 -27.12 1.89
N LEU A 16 -1.21 -28.21 2.66
CA LEU A 16 0.03 -28.43 3.40
C LEU A 16 1.24 -28.58 2.47
N PHE A 17 1.08 -29.28 1.36
CA PHE A 17 2.12 -29.39 0.34
C PHE A 17 2.51 -28.00 -0.19
N TRP A 18 1.52 -27.15 -0.48
CA TRP A 18 1.77 -25.79 -0.95
C TRP A 18 2.49 -24.93 0.10
N LEU A 19 2.13 -25.06 1.37
CA LEU A 19 2.83 -24.37 2.46
C LEU A 19 4.30 -24.81 2.54
N CYS A 20 4.57 -26.12 2.44
CA CYS A 20 5.94 -26.63 2.41
C CYS A 20 6.74 -26.08 1.22
N VAL A 21 6.14 -26.01 0.03
CA VAL A 21 6.78 -25.43 -1.17
C VAL A 21 7.13 -23.96 -0.95
N MET A 22 6.18 -23.16 -0.46
CA MET A 22 6.39 -21.72 -0.22
C MET A 22 7.41 -21.45 0.88
N THR A 23 7.38 -22.22 1.97
CA THR A 23 8.38 -22.17 3.04
C THR A 23 9.76 -22.53 2.51
N GLY A 24 9.87 -23.57 1.67
CA GLY A 24 11.13 -23.96 1.04
C GLY A 24 11.67 -22.85 0.12
N TYR A 25 10.81 -22.25 -0.69
CA TYR A 25 11.18 -21.12 -1.55
C TYR A 25 11.71 -19.93 -0.73
N ALA A 26 10.95 -19.46 0.26
CA ALA A 26 11.36 -18.34 1.11
C ALA A 26 12.66 -18.64 1.88
N TYR A 27 12.88 -19.88 2.31
CA TYR A 27 14.10 -20.27 3.01
C TYR A 27 15.35 -20.18 2.12
N VAL A 28 15.25 -20.60 0.85
CA VAL A 28 16.37 -20.56 -0.10
C VAL A 28 16.60 -19.15 -0.65
N ASP A 29 15.53 -18.38 -0.85
CA ASP A 29 15.59 -17.05 -1.47
C ASP A 29 15.88 -15.92 -0.47
N ALA A 30 15.49 -16.04 0.80
CA ALA A 30 15.75 -14.99 1.80
C ALA A 30 17.23 -14.56 1.94
N PRO A 31 18.23 -15.47 1.98
CA PRO A 31 19.63 -15.08 2.09
C PRO A 31 20.12 -14.22 0.92
N THR A 32 19.63 -14.46 -0.30
CA THR A 32 20.05 -13.70 -1.49
C THR A 32 19.56 -12.25 -1.46
N HIS A 33 18.59 -11.95 -0.59
CA HIS A 33 18.00 -10.63 -0.39
C HIS A 33 18.36 -10.00 0.96
N GLY A 34 19.38 -10.52 1.66
CA GLY A 34 19.80 -10.00 2.97
C GLY A 34 18.76 -10.21 4.08
N MET A 35 17.85 -11.16 3.90
CA MET A 35 16.78 -11.47 4.83
C MET A 35 17.12 -12.71 5.67
N SER A 36 16.54 -12.79 6.88
CA SER A 36 16.77 -13.94 7.77
C SER A 36 15.98 -15.17 7.33
N PRO A 37 16.62 -16.28 6.93
CA PRO A 37 15.93 -17.42 6.32
C PRO A 37 14.94 -18.09 7.26
N ARG A 38 15.32 -18.25 8.53
CA ARG A 38 14.49 -18.90 9.55
C ARG A 38 13.23 -18.10 9.86
N LYS A 39 13.33 -16.77 9.91
CA LYS A 39 12.18 -15.88 10.16
C LYS A 39 11.18 -15.99 9.04
N TRP A 40 11.63 -15.84 7.79
CA TRP A 40 10.74 -15.80 6.63
C TRP A 40 10.16 -17.17 6.28
N ALA A 41 10.90 -18.26 6.52
CA ALA A 41 10.37 -19.61 6.47
C ALA A 41 9.23 -19.83 7.48
N ALA A 42 9.42 -19.40 8.73
CA ALA A 42 8.41 -19.52 9.79
C ALA A 42 7.16 -18.68 9.48
N VAL A 43 7.35 -17.42 9.07
CA VAL A 43 6.23 -16.53 8.68
C VAL A 43 5.45 -17.12 7.51
N SER A 44 6.13 -17.61 6.48
CA SER A 44 5.48 -18.22 5.29
C SER A 44 4.73 -19.52 5.61
N PHE A 45 5.14 -20.26 6.64
CA PHE A 45 4.50 -21.52 7.06
C PHE A 45 3.29 -21.30 7.97
N PHE A 46 3.44 -20.47 9.02
CA PHE A 46 2.47 -20.36 10.11
C PHE A 46 1.40 -19.28 9.90
N VAL A 47 1.64 -18.34 8.99
CA VAL A 47 0.65 -17.35 8.57
C VAL A 47 0.28 -17.65 7.12
N PRO A 48 -0.51 -18.70 6.87
CA PRO A 48 -0.87 -19.08 5.51
C PRO A 48 -1.59 -17.91 4.80
N LEU A 49 -1.38 -17.80 3.49
CA LEU A 49 -1.77 -16.68 2.62
C LEU A 49 -1.02 -15.37 2.93
N PHE A 50 -1.17 -14.77 4.11
CA PHE A 50 -0.58 -13.45 4.40
C PHE A 50 0.95 -13.48 4.59
N GLY A 51 1.51 -14.56 5.14
CA GLY A 51 2.94 -14.66 5.42
C GLY A 51 3.80 -14.75 4.16
N PHE A 52 3.33 -15.49 3.15
CA PHE A 52 4.01 -15.55 1.84
C PHE A 52 3.92 -14.21 1.09
N PHE A 53 2.75 -13.56 1.07
CA PHE A 53 2.63 -12.23 0.47
C PHE A 53 3.43 -11.18 1.22
N ALA A 54 3.45 -11.21 2.56
CA ALA A 54 4.30 -10.33 3.36
C ALA A 54 5.78 -10.50 3.03
N TYR A 55 6.25 -11.73 2.81
CA TYR A 55 7.60 -11.99 2.31
C TYR A 55 7.82 -11.39 0.91
N LEU A 56 6.90 -11.58 -0.03
CA LEU A 56 7.02 -11.00 -1.38
C LEU A 56 7.07 -9.46 -1.33
N PHE A 57 6.23 -8.82 -0.52
CA PHE A 57 6.21 -7.36 -0.36
C PHE A 57 7.49 -6.83 0.29
N GLU A 58 7.99 -7.48 1.35
CA GLU A 58 9.25 -7.10 1.97
C GLU A 58 10.43 -7.28 0.99
N ARG A 59 10.44 -8.38 0.22
CA ARG A 59 11.46 -8.63 -0.80
C ARG A 59 11.49 -7.48 -1.80
N GLU A 60 10.33 -7.14 -2.35
CA GLU A 60 10.20 -6.09 -3.35
C GLU A 60 10.71 -4.75 -2.85
N ALA A 61 10.33 -4.36 -1.63
CA ALA A 61 10.79 -3.12 -0.99
C ALA A 61 12.32 -3.05 -0.81
N ARG A 62 12.99 -4.20 -0.73
CA ARG A 62 14.46 -4.28 -0.58
C ARG A 62 15.20 -4.32 -1.93
N THR A 63 14.53 -4.75 -3.00
CA THR A 63 15.09 -4.82 -4.36
C THR A 63 14.80 -3.58 -5.19
N GLU A 64 13.94 -2.68 -4.71
CA GLU A 64 13.71 -1.36 -5.30
C GLU A 64 15.06 -0.62 -5.48
N SER A 65 15.42 -0.36 -6.74
CA SER A 65 16.64 0.37 -7.06
C SER A 65 16.46 1.85 -6.67
N PRO A 66 17.50 2.55 -6.19
CA PRO A 66 17.39 3.99 -5.89
C PRO A 66 17.07 4.87 -7.12
N ASN A 67 17.05 4.29 -8.33
CA ASN A 67 16.71 4.95 -9.58
C ASN A 67 15.29 4.66 -10.09
N SER A 68 14.50 3.80 -9.43
CA SER A 68 13.07 3.71 -9.73
C SER A 68 12.37 4.86 -9.00
N THR A 69 12.22 5.96 -9.73
CA THR A 69 11.37 7.09 -9.36
C THR A 69 9.89 6.67 -9.42
N THR A 70 9.48 5.69 -8.62
CA THR A 70 8.07 5.27 -8.51
C THR A 70 7.26 6.29 -7.70
N PHE A 71 7.94 7.21 -7.00
CA PHE A 71 7.33 8.36 -6.31
C PHE A 71 7.64 9.70 -7.03
N VAL A 72 7.61 9.73 -8.36
CA VAL A 72 7.51 10.98 -9.13
C VAL A 72 6.44 10.78 -10.20
N GLY A 73 5.22 10.57 -9.76
CA GLY A 73 4.07 10.30 -10.62
C GLY A 73 2.78 10.71 -9.93
N GLY A 74 2.65 12.01 -9.69
CA GLY A 74 1.40 12.73 -9.43
C GLY A 74 0.38 12.04 -8.52
N PHE A 75 0.41 12.34 -7.23
CA PHE A 75 -0.87 12.51 -6.55
C PHE A 75 -1.57 13.66 -7.26
N GLU A 76 -2.49 13.35 -8.15
CA GLU A 76 -3.45 14.30 -8.67
C GLU A 76 -4.34 14.65 -7.48
N ILE A 77 -3.91 15.64 -6.71
CA ILE A 77 -4.73 16.29 -5.70
C ILE A 77 -5.87 16.93 -6.50
N HIS A 78 -7.02 16.27 -6.57
CA HIS A 78 -8.22 16.93 -7.05
C HIS A 78 -8.58 18.03 -6.07
N GLU A 79 -8.20 19.26 -6.41
CA GLU A 79 -8.51 20.50 -5.71
C GLU A 79 -10.01 20.90 -5.82
N SER A 80 -10.90 19.94 -6.13
CA SER A 80 -12.29 20.21 -6.54
C SER A 80 -13.33 19.95 -5.45
N LYS A 81 -12.97 19.93 -4.17
CA LYS A 81 -13.96 19.83 -3.07
C LYS A 81 -13.76 20.76 -1.89
N ALA A 82 -12.81 21.69 -1.95
CA ALA A 82 -12.72 22.77 -0.98
C ALA A 82 -13.81 23.85 -1.22
N ASP A 83 -14.34 23.94 -2.44
CA ASP A 83 -15.27 24.99 -2.87
C ASP A 83 -16.76 24.56 -2.86
N ASP A 84 -17.05 23.30 -2.49
CA ASP A 84 -18.43 22.76 -2.40
C ASP A 84 -19.08 22.99 -1.02
N ILE A 85 -18.44 23.76 -0.13
CA ILE A 85 -19.14 24.39 1.00
C ILE A 85 -19.57 25.77 0.56
N GLY A 86 -20.73 25.79 -0.10
CA GLY A 86 -21.47 26.99 -0.42
C GLY A 86 -21.61 27.90 0.79
N LEU A 87 -21.24 29.15 0.53
CA LEU A 87 -21.74 30.40 1.11
C LEU A 87 -22.89 30.24 2.12
N ASP A 88 -22.70 30.75 3.34
CA ASP A 88 -23.64 31.66 4.02
C ASP A 88 -23.08 32.16 5.37
N GLY A 89 -22.78 33.47 5.44
CA GLY A 89 -22.88 34.24 6.70
C GLY A 89 -21.62 34.95 7.21
N PRO A 90 -21.75 36.14 7.82
CA PRO A 90 -20.97 37.32 7.41
C PRO A 90 -20.14 37.95 8.55
N THR A 91 -18.88 38.28 8.29
CA THR A 91 -18.12 39.34 9.01
C THR A 91 -16.85 39.68 8.23
N HIS A 92 -16.86 40.76 7.42
CA HIS A 92 -16.42 42.10 7.81
C HIS A 92 -14.89 42.28 7.87
N SER A 93 -14.30 42.78 6.78
CA SER A 93 -13.44 43.98 6.80
C SER A 93 -12.99 44.32 5.38
N GLU A 94 -13.72 45.25 4.78
CA GLU A 94 -13.33 46.03 3.60
C GLU A 94 -11.96 46.68 3.88
N ARG A 95 -10.99 46.49 2.99
CA ARG A 95 -9.71 47.19 3.04
C ARG A 95 -9.92 48.59 2.48
N ASP A 96 -9.76 49.59 3.34
CA ASP A 96 -9.22 50.87 2.91
C ASP A 96 -7.84 50.60 2.26
N ASP A 97 -7.61 51.05 1.03
CA ASP A 97 -6.69 52.17 0.75
C ASP A 97 -6.49 52.41 -0.77
N VAL A 98 -6.42 53.70 -1.13
CA VAL A 98 -5.87 54.32 -2.35
C VAL A 98 -6.59 54.06 -3.69
N GLY A 99 -7.04 55.03 -4.49
CA GLY A 99 -6.89 56.47 -4.51
C GLY A 99 -7.08 56.99 -5.95
N ASP A 100 -7.47 58.26 -6.05
CA ASP A 100 -7.33 59.16 -7.21
C ASP A 100 -8.26 59.00 -8.43
N ALA A 101 -9.20 59.93 -8.59
CA ALA A 101 -9.27 60.85 -9.74
C ALA A 101 -10.63 61.59 -9.81
N ASP A 102 -10.55 62.90 -9.56
CA ASP A 102 -11.13 64.02 -10.32
C ASP A 102 -12.66 64.22 -10.53
N ASP A 103 -13.02 65.51 -10.44
CA ASP A 103 -14.16 66.24 -11.02
C ASP A 103 -15.58 65.86 -10.54
N ASP A 104 -16.48 66.77 -10.19
CA ASP A 104 -16.64 68.15 -10.66
C ASP A 104 -17.59 68.92 -9.73
N ALA A 105 -17.37 70.21 -9.59
CA ALA A 105 -18.14 71.11 -8.74
C ALA A 105 -19.46 71.57 -9.39
N ARG A 106 -20.57 71.55 -8.64
CA ARG A 106 -21.63 72.59 -8.68
C ARG A 106 -22.70 72.40 -7.60
#